data_AF-A0A4Q7CL15-F1
#
_entry.id   AF-A0A4Q7CL15-F1
#
_cell.length_a   1.000
_cell.length_b   1.000
_cell.length_c   1.000
_cell.angle_alpha   90.00
_cell.angle_beta   90.00
_cell.angle_gamma   90.00
#
_symmetry.space_group_name_H-M   'P 1'
#
loop_
_entity.id
_entity.type
_entity.pdbx_description
1 polymer ?
#
loop_
_entity_poly.entity_id
_entity_poly.type
_entity_poly.pdbx_seq_one_letter_code
_entity_poly.pdbx_strand_id
1 'polypeptide(L)'
;TYGANFEKLKLFGIEDKVKAIQQAAVRIPKKAANEDTYILGTVGGFRGIKREDISLQTILYHTEIQIDTLIEEGVDALLFETYYDLEELTNVISRTRKKYDIPIIAQLTASNTNYLVNG
;
A
#
# COMPACT_ATOMS: atom_id res chain seq x y z
N THR A 1 -4.67 -0.95 -6.51
CA THR A 1 -4.76 0.35 -5.79
C THR A 1 -3.43 1.09 -5.66
N TYR A 2 -2.37 0.57 -6.29
CA TYR A 2 -0.97 1.04 -6.27
C TYR A 2 -0.69 2.55 -6.16
N GLY A 3 -1.35 3.38 -6.99
CA GLY A 3 -1.07 4.81 -7.10
C GLY A 3 -1.95 5.72 -6.24
N ALA A 4 -2.97 5.17 -5.57
CA ALA A 4 -3.98 5.96 -4.85
C ALA A 4 -3.51 6.30 -3.42
N ASN A 5 -2.29 6.82 -3.30
CA ASN A 5 -1.74 7.33 -2.05
C ASN A 5 -1.75 8.87 -2.05
N PHE A 6 -1.78 9.45 -0.85
CA PHE A 6 -2.02 10.88 -0.65
C PHE A 6 -1.10 11.77 -1.49
N GLU A 7 0.20 11.50 -1.50
CA GLU A 7 1.21 12.31 -2.20
C GLU A 7 1.04 12.27 -3.72
N LYS A 8 0.75 11.11 -4.30
CA LYS A 8 0.49 11.00 -5.74
C LYS A 8 -0.80 11.72 -6.14
N LEU A 9 -1.83 11.67 -5.30
CA LEU A 9 -3.11 12.33 -5.56
C LEU A 9 -3.05 13.85 -5.35
N LYS A 10 -2.18 14.33 -4.45
CA LYS A 10 -1.89 15.75 -4.24
C LYS A 10 -1.36 16.44 -5.49
N LEU A 11 -0.58 15.72 -6.32
CA LEU A 11 -0.13 16.23 -7.63
C LEU A 11 -1.30 16.55 -8.58
N PHE A 12 -2.49 16.00 -8.33
CA PHE A 12 -3.72 16.22 -9.10
C PHE A 12 -4.80 16.99 -8.33
N GLY A 13 -4.53 17.44 -7.10
CA GLY A 13 -5.47 18.19 -6.25
C GLY A 13 -6.71 17.42 -5.81
N ILE A 14 -6.58 16.09 -5.62
CA ILE A 14 -7.67 15.18 -5.20
C ILE A 14 -7.28 14.30 -4.02
N GLU A 15 -6.35 14.79 -3.20
CA GLU A 15 -5.83 14.09 -2.02
C GLU A 15 -6.89 13.81 -0.94
N ASP A 16 -7.97 14.59 -0.90
CA ASP A 16 -9.14 14.39 -0.04
C ASP A 16 -9.96 13.16 -0.45
N LYS A 17 -9.81 12.70 -1.69
CA LYS A 17 -10.55 11.55 -2.25
C LYS A 17 -9.86 10.21 -2.05
N VAL A 18 -8.72 10.15 -1.35
CA VAL A 18 -7.98 8.89 -1.11
C VAL A 18 -8.92 7.78 -0.62
N LYS A 19 -9.71 8.04 0.42
CA LYS A 19 -10.64 7.04 0.98
C LYS A 19 -11.66 6.59 -0.09
N ALA A 20 -12.36 7.53 -0.72
CA ALA A 20 -13.37 7.21 -1.73
C ALA A 20 -12.80 6.41 -2.92
N ILE A 21 -11.59 6.74 -3.37
CA ILE A 21 -10.91 6.03 -4.45
C ILE A 21 -10.57 4.59 -4.03
N GLN A 22 -10.02 4.40 -2.82
CA GLN A 22 -9.70 3.07 -2.30
C GLN A 22 -10.96 2.20 -2.16
N GLN A 23 -12.04 2.77 -1.62
CA GLN A 23 -13.32 2.06 -1.48
C GLN A 23 -13.87 1.63 -2.84
N ALA A 24 -13.89 2.54 -3.82
CA ALA A 24 -14.31 2.21 -5.17
C ALA A 24 -13.43 1.12 -5.79
N ALA A 25 -12.12 1.18 -5.57
CA ALA A 25 -11.17 0.21 -6.10
C ALA A 25 -11.29 -1.20 -5.50
N VAL A 26 -11.92 -1.36 -4.32
CA VAL A 26 -12.29 -2.68 -3.77
C VAL A 26 -13.67 -3.12 -4.27
N ARG A 27 -14.64 -2.19 -4.33
CA ARG A 27 -16.02 -2.51 -4.74
C ARG A 27 -16.15 -2.95 -6.19
N ILE A 28 -15.33 -2.40 -7.09
CA ILE A 28 -15.34 -2.76 -8.52
C ILE A 28 -14.98 -4.24 -8.73
N PRO A 29 -13.81 -4.74 -8.27
CA PRO A 29 -13.46 -6.14 -8.43
C PRO A 29 -14.44 -7.06 -7.67
N LYS A 30 -14.97 -6.65 -6.52
CA LYS A 30 -16.03 -7.42 -5.82
C LYS A 30 -17.26 -7.69 -6.67
N LYS A 31 -17.66 -6.74 -7.52
CA LYS A 31 -18.80 -6.93 -8.43
C LYS A 31 -18.50 -7.88 -9.59
N ALA A 32 -17.23 -8.04 -9.94
CA ALA A 32 -16.77 -8.90 -11.01
C ALA A 32 -16.29 -10.28 -10.52
N ALA A 33 -16.02 -10.41 -9.23
CA ALA A 33 -15.55 -11.62 -8.58
C ALA A 33 -16.62 -12.73 -8.57
N ASN A 34 -16.16 -13.97 -8.72
CA ASN A 34 -16.92 -15.16 -8.40
C ASN A 34 -16.57 -15.65 -6.98
N GLU A 35 -17.22 -16.72 -6.51
CA GLU A 35 -17.03 -17.27 -5.16
C GLU A 35 -15.57 -17.69 -4.87
N ASP A 36 -14.80 -18.04 -5.89
CA ASP A 36 -13.41 -18.52 -5.77
C ASP A 36 -12.36 -17.43 -6.06
N THR A 37 -12.78 -16.17 -6.21
CA THR A 37 -11.87 -15.05 -6.53
C THR A 37 -11.40 -14.35 -5.26
N TYR A 38 -10.08 -14.36 -5.03
CA TYR A 38 -9.45 -13.56 -3.98
C TYR A 38 -9.14 -12.14 -4.44
N ILE A 39 -9.48 -11.16 -3.61
CA ILE A 39 -9.27 -9.74 -3.85
C ILE A 39 -8.18 -9.23 -2.93
N LEU A 40 -7.06 -8.82 -3.51
CA LEU A 40 -5.91 -8.30 -2.78
C LEU A 40 -5.90 -6.78 -2.82
N GLY A 41 -5.86 -6.16 -1.64
CA GLY A 41 -5.62 -4.73 -1.49
C GLY A 41 -4.15 -4.42 -1.72
N THR A 42 -3.83 -3.65 -2.77
CA THR A 42 -2.43 -3.32 -3.08
C THR A 42 -2.01 -1.99 -2.45
N VAL A 43 -0.83 -1.99 -1.84
CA VAL A 43 -0.24 -0.85 -1.14
C VAL A 43 1.18 -0.66 -1.66
N GLY A 44 1.48 0.50 -2.20
CA GLY A 44 2.80 0.83 -2.75
C GLY A 44 3.61 1.69 -1.80
N GLY A 45 4.94 1.50 -1.81
CA GLY A 45 5.86 2.31 -1.03
C GLY A 45 5.84 3.79 -1.46
N PHE A 46 6.08 4.67 -0.49
CA PHE A 46 6.21 6.11 -0.68
C PHE A 46 7.64 6.49 -1.06
N ARG A 47 8.65 5.87 -0.44
CA ARG A 47 10.06 6.13 -0.78
C ARG A 47 10.41 5.40 -2.06
N GLY A 48 10.60 6.18 -3.13
CA GLY A 48 11.14 5.69 -4.40
C GLY A 48 12.67 5.73 -4.43
N ILE A 49 13.23 5.52 -5.63
CA ILE A 49 14.68 5.60 -5.91
C ILE A 49 15.23 7.01 -5.62
N LYS A 50 14.41 8.04 -5.82
CA LYS A 50 14.71 9.41 -5.35
C LYS A 50 14.08 9.55 -3.96
N ARG A 51 14.92 9.71 -2.93
CA ARG A 51 14.44 10.01 -1.58
C ARG A 51 13.75 11.37 -1.61
N GLU A 52 12.43 11.37 -1.49
CA GLU A 52 11.68 12.57 -1.16
C GLU A 52 11.81 12.85 0.35
N ASP A 53 11.79 14.12 0.75
CA ASP A 53 11.93 14.59 2.14
C ASP A 53 10.66 14.31 3.00
N ILE A 54 10.07 13.13 2.87
CA ILE A 54 8.91 12.71 3.67
C ILE A 54 9.40 11.89 4.87
N SER A 55 8.97 12.32 6.05
CA SER A 55 9.29 11.60 7.29
C SER A 55 8.67 10.20 7.30
N LEU A 56 9.36 9.23 7.91
CA LEU A 56 8.82 7.88 8.07
C LEU A 56 7.47 7.88 8.80
N GLN A 57 7.28 8.76 9.78
CA GLN A 57 6.02 8.85 10.52
C GLN A 57 4.86 9.31 9.63
N THR A 58 5.09 10.28 8.76
CA THR A 58 4.10 10.74 7.79
C THR A 58 3.71 9.61 6.83
N ILE A 59 4.70 8.88 6.31
CA ILE A 59 4.46 7.72 5.43
C ILE A 59 3.61 6.67 6.14
N LEU A 60 3.98 6.30 7.37
CA LEU A 60 3.26 5.30 8.14
C LEU A 60 1.82 5.73 8.44
N TYR A 61 1.59 7.01 8.75
CA TYR A 61 0.25 7.56 8.95
C TYR A 61 -0.64 7.41 7.71
N HIS A 62 -0.17 7.85 6.55
CA HIS A 62 -0.96 7.73 5.31
C HIS A 62 -1.15 6.27 4.88
N THR A 63 -0.13 5.44 5.06
CA THR A 63 -0.20 4.01 4.75
C THR A 63 -1.21 3.30 5.64
N GLU A 64 -1.28 3.65 6.93
CA GLU A 64 -2.26 3.07 7.86
C GLU A 64 -3.69 3.40 7.44
N ILE A 65 -3.99 4.65 7.05
CA ILE A 65 -5.32 5.03 6.54
C ILE A 65 -5.72 4.23 5.30
N GLN A 66 -4.78 4.02 4.37
CA GLN A 66 -5.02 3.21 3.18
C GLN A 66 -5.33 1.76 3.55
N ILE A 67 -4.52 1.15 4.42
CA ILE A 67 -4.69 -0.23 4.87
C ILE A 67 -6.03 -0.42 5.58
N ASP A 68 -6.35 0.48 6.52
CA ASP A 68 -7.60 0.46 7.26
C ASP A 68 -8.78 0.51 6.29
N THR A 69 -8.73 1.41 5.30
CA THR A 69 -9.79 1.52 4.28
C THR A 69 -9.93 0.25 3.44
N LEU A 70 -8.82 -0.37 3.03
CA LEU A 70 -8.85 -1.61 2.25
C LEU A 70 -9.45 -2.77 3.04
N ILE A 71 -9.06 -2.90 4.32
CA ILE A 71 -9.56 -3.96 5.20
C ILE A 71 -11.03 -3.73 5.56
N GLU A 72 -11.43 -2.49 5.89
CA GLU A 72 -12.83 -2.13 6.15
C GLU A 72 -13.74 -2.45 4.95
N GLU A 73 -13.24 -2.26 3.73
CA GLU A 73 -13.98 -2.60 2.51
C GLU A 73 -13.92 -4.09 2.16
N GLY A 74 -13.14 -4.88 2.91
CA GLY A 74 -13.13 -6.34 2.91
C GLY A 74 -12.32 -6.98 1.80
N VAL A 75 -11.06 -6.57 1.63
CA VAL A 75 -10.08 -7.35 0.87
C VAL A 75 -9.71 -8.64 1.60
N ASP A 76 -9.35 -9.69 0.87
CA ASP A 76 -9.01 -11.01 1.44
C ASP A 76 -7.56 -11.09 1.90
N ALA A 77 -6.69 -10.26 1.32
CA ALA A 77 -5.27 -10.18 1.64
C ALA A 77 -4.70 -8.81 1.26
N LEU A 78 -3.52 -8.50 1.78
CA LEU A 78 -2.76 -7.31 1.40
C LEU A 78 -1.53 -7.69 0.58
N LEU A 79 -1.28 -6.90 -0.46
CA LEU A 79 -0.07 -6.97 -1.27
C LEU A 79 0.70 -5.66 -1.14
N PHE A 80 1.82 -5.69 -0.43
CA PHE A 80 2.80 -4.61 -0.41
C PHE A 80 3.67 -4.72 -1.67
N GLU A 81 3.35 -3.94 -2.69
CA GLU A 81 3.97 -4.06 -4.02
C GLU A 81 5.00 -2.95 -4.27
N THR A 82 6.09 -3.32 -4.95
CA THR A 82 7.11 -2.39 -5.47
C THR A 82 7.72 -1.45 -4.41
N TYR A 83 8.03 -1.96 -3.21
CA TYR A 83 8.77 -1.18 -2.22
C TYR A 83 10.25 -1.10 -2.59
N TYR A 84 10.86 0.08 -2.49
CA TYR A 84 12.31 0.26 -2.70
C TYR A 84 13.09 0.44 -1.38
N ASP A 85 12.39 0.75 -0.29
CA ASP A 85 12.96 1.01 1.02
C ASP A 85 12.52 -0.08 2.02
N LEU A 86 13.51 -0.84 2.53
CA LEU A 86 13.26 -1.94 3.47
C LEU A 86 12.79 -1.45 4.85
N GLU A 87 13.26 -0.28 5.30
CA GLU A 87 12.83 0.30 6.58
C GLU A 87 11.35 0.64 6.52
N GLU A 88 10.91 1.28 5.44
CA GLU A 88 9.50 1.57 5.20
C GLU A 88 8.67 0.29 5.19
N LEU A 89 9.05 -0.69 4.36
CA LEU A 89 8.30 -1.95 4.20
C LEU A 89 8.12 -2.69 5.53
N THR A 90 9.22 -2.87 6.28
CA THR A 90 9.20 -3.61 7.54
C THR A 90 8.39 -2.90 8.62
N ASN A 91 8.46 -1.56 8.69
CA ASN A 91 7.64 -0.79 9.62
C ASN A 91 6.15 -0.88 9.28
N VAL A 92 5.79 -0.80 7.99
CA VAL A 92 4.40 -0.95 7.54
C VAL A 92 3.88 -2.34 7.92
N ILE A 93 4.58 -3.41 7.54
CA ILE A 93 4.17 -4.80 7.85
C ILE A 93 4.01 -5.00 9.35
N SER A 94 4.97 -4.53 10.16
CA SER A 94 4.93 -4.66 11.62
C SER A 94 3.70 -3.97 12.22
N ARG A 95 3.36 -2.77 11.76
CA ARG A 95 2.16 -2.04 12.22
C ARG A 95 0.88 -2.75 11.78
N THR A 96 0.79 -3.20 10.54
CA THR A 96 -0.37 -3.94 10.02
C THR A 96 -0.61 -5.22 10.82
N ARG A 97 0.43 -6.02 11.07
CA ARG A 97 0.34 -7.28 11.81
C ARG A 97 -0.10 -7.13 13.26
N LYS A 98 0.19 -5.98 13.89
CA LYS A 98 -0.27 -5.69 15.26
C LYS A 98 -1.77 -5.42 15.33
N LYS A 99 -2.39 -5.00 14.23
CA LYS A 99 -3.77 -4.53 14.18
C LYS A 99 -4.71 -5.54 13.51
N TYR A 100 -4.20 -6.32 12.56
CA TYR A 100 -5.00 -7.19 11.72
C TYR A 100 -4.40 -8.58 11.55
N ASP A 101 -5.27 -9.59 11.62
CA ASP A 101 -4.96 -10.98 11.27
C ASP A 101 -5.43 -11.27 9.83
N ILE A 102 -4.73 -10.68 8.85
CA ILE A 102 -5.01 -10.81 7.43
C ILE A 102 -3.77 -11.32 6.67
N PRO A 103 -3.87 -12.19 5.65
CA PRO A 103 -2.70 -12.59 4.87
C PRO A 103 -1.98 -11.37 4.25
N ILE A 104 -0.64 -11.41 4.29
CA ILE A 104 0.22 -10.35 3.77
C ILE A 104 1.23 -10.97 2.82
N ILE A 105 1.32 -10.40 1.62
CA ILE A 105 2.38 -10.64 0.65
C ILE A 105 3.20 -9.36 0.55
N ALA A 106 4.52 -9.47 0.58
CA ALA A 106 5.42 -8.33 0.52
C ALA A 106 6.47 -8.49 -0.58
N GLN A 107 6.60 -7.46 -1.41
CA GLN A 107 7.55 -7.40 -2.53
C GLN A 107 8.48 -6.22 -2.35
N LEU A 108 9.78 -6.52 -2.29
CA LEU A 108 10.86 -5.55 -2.30
C LEU A 108 11.51 -5.55 -3.69
N THR A 109 11.64 -4.37 -4.28
CA THR A 109 12.25 -4.17 -5.60
C THR A 109 13.73 -3.88 -5.44
N ALA A 110 14.56 -4.68 -6.10
CA ALA A 110 15.99 -4.42 -6.19
C ALA A 110 16.27 -3.24 -7.16
N SER A 111 17.22 -2.38 -6.80
CA SER A 111 17.62 -1.24 -7.65
C SER A 111 18.59 -1.66 -8.77
N ASN A 112 19.19 -2.85 -8.67
CA ASN A 112 19.98 -3.51 -9.72
C ASN A 112 19.88 -5.06 -9.57
N THR A 113 20.40 -5.83 -10.53
CA THR A 113 20.31 -7.30 -10.55
C THR A 113 21.02 -8.03 -9.40
N ASN A 114 21.81 -7.35 -8.57
CA ASN A 114 22.69 -8.00 -7.59
C ASN A 114 22.45 -7.57 -6.13
N TYR A 115 21.81 -6.41 -5.87
CA TYR A 115 21.70 -5.85 -4.52
C TYR A 115 20.40 -5.08 -4.29
N LEU A 116 19.94 -5.09 -3.04
CA LEU A 116 18.90 -4.19 -2.55
C LEU A 116 19.49 -2.79 -2.35
N VAL A 117 18.65 -1.76 -2.22
CA VAL A 117 19.11 -0.38 -1.94
C VAL A 117 19.96 -0.31 -0.66
N ASN A 118 19.85 -1.32 0.21
CA ASN A 118 20.49 -1.42 1.51
C ASN A 118 21.62 -2.46 1.57
N GLY A 119 21.98 -3.09 0.43
CA GLY A 119 22.93 -4.21 0.35
C GLY A 119 22.22 -5.54 0.16
#